data_AF-A0A522A422-F1
#
_entry.id   AF-A0A522A422-F1
#
_cell.length_a   1.000
_cell.length_b   1.000
_cell.length_c   1.000
_cell.angle_alpha   90.00
_cell.angle_beta   90.00
_cell.angle_gamma   90.00
#
_symmetry.space_group_name_H-M   'P 1'
#
loop_
_entity.id
_entity.type
_entity.pdbx_description
1 polymer ?
#
loop_
_entity_poly.entity_id
_entity_poly.type
_entity_poly.pdbx_seq_one_letter_code
_entity_poly.pdbx_strand_id
1 'polypeptide(L)'
;MKNCKTGLNRLRAGLPHDWSAGDKTGTGSNGAVNDLAIAWPPSRSPILIVAYMSGSLAKTEVLEAVHAKIGNIVAAAFASN
;
A
#
# COMPACT_ATOMS: atom_id res chain seq x y z
N MET A 1 -8.73 -9.33 -5.67
CA MET A 1 -7.77 -8.35 -5.11
C MET A 1 -6.30 -8.74 -5.36
N LYS A 2 -5.82 -9.96 -5.06
CA LYS A 2 -4.39 -10.32 -5.29
C LYS A 2 -3.86 -10.05 -6.71
N ASN A 3 -4.70 -10.20 -7.73
CA ASN A 3 -4.36 -9.93 -9.13
C ASN A 3 -4.45 -8.45 -9.56
N CYS A 4 -4.74 -7.53 -8.63
CA CYS A 4 -4.71 -6.10 -8.90
C CYS A 4 -3.36 -5.71 -9.51
N LYS A 5 -3.37 -4.93 -10.60
CA LYS A 5 -2.15 -4.44 -11.25
C LYS A 5 -1.86 -2.98 -10.89
N THR A 6 -2.89 -2.21 -10.57
CA THR A 6 -2.77 -0.77 -10.33
C THR A 6 -2.14 -0.42 -8.98
N GLY A 7 -2.10 -1.33 -8.01
CA GLY A 7 -1.41 -1.11 -6.73
C GLY A 7 0.00 -1.67 -6.66
N LEU A 8 0.60 -2.06 -7.79
CA LEU A 8 1.98 -2.58 -7.81
C LEU A 8 3.00 -1.51 -7.37
N ASN A 9 2.72 -0.23 -7.60
CA ASN A 9 3.59 0.89 -7.23
C ASN A 9 3.21 1.55 -5.89
N ARG A 10 2.21 1.01 -5.17
CA ARG A 10 1.66 1.63 -3.93
C ARG A 10 2.01 0.80 -2.70
N LEU A 11 1.03 0.45 -1.84
CA LEU A 11 1.31 -0.22 -0.57
C LEU A 11 2.15 -1.48 -0.79
N ARG A 12 1.84 -2.29 -1.81
CA ARG A 12 2.57 -3.52 -2.12
C ARG A 12 4.03 -3.30 -2.54
N ALA A 13 4.39 -2.16 -3.11
CA ALA A 13 5.77 -1.86 -3.45
C ALA A 13 6.67 -1.74 -2.20
N GLY A 14 6.08 -1.44 -1.04
CA GLY A 14 6.78 -1.35 0.23
C GLY A 14 6.74 -2.61 1.08
N LEU A 15 5.91 -3.60 0.74
CA LEU A 15 5.79 -4.83 1.51
C LEU A 15 6.91 -5.81 1.13
N PRO A 16 7.39 -6.64 2.08
CA PRO A 16 8.32 -7.74 1.79
C PRO A 16 7.78 -8.68 0.70
N HIS A 17 8.67 -9.19 -0.14
CA HIS A 17 8.29 -10.04 -1.27
C HIS A 17 7.67 -11.39 -0.86
N ASP A 18 7.97 -11.87 0.35
CA ASP A 18 7.41 -13.08 0.93
C ASP A 18 6.01 -12.87 1.53
N TRP A 19 5.55 -11.62 1.65
CA TRP A 19 4.19 -11.31 2.08
C TRP A 19 3.24 -11.39 0.88
N SER A 20 2.26 -12.28 0.96
CA SER A 20 1.12 -12.23 0.04
C SER A 20 0.28 -10.99 0.36
N ALA A 21 -0.22 -10.28 -0.66
CA ALA A 21 -1.13 -9.16 -0.46
C ALA A 21 -2.19 -9.08 -1.57
N GLY A 22 -3.36 -8.56 -1.19
CA GLY A 22 -4.42 -8.20 -2.13
C GLY A 22 -4.90 -6.79 -1.83
N ASP A 23 -4.97 -5.98 -2.88
CA ASP A 23 -5.26 -4.56 -2.76
C ASP A 23 -6.34 -4.08 -3.73
N LYS A 24 -6.78 -2.84 -3.51
CA LYS A 24 -7.54 -2.05 -4.47
C LYS A 24 -7.14 -0.58 -4.37
N THR A 25 -6.76 -0.01 -5.50
CA THR A 25 -6.39 1.40 -5.60
C THR A 25 -7.57 2.31 -5.94
N GLY A 26 -7.44 3.59 -5.60
CA GLY A 26 -8.28 4.69 -6.11
C GLY A 26 -7.42 5.88 -6.50
N THR A 27 -7.78 6.54 -7.60
CA THR A 27 -7.22 7.83 -8.01
C THR A 27 -8.38 8.68 -8.53
N GLY A 28 -8.45 9.92 -8.08
CA GLY A 28 -9.60 10.79 -8.36
C GLY A 28 -9.23 12.27 -8.43
N SER A 29 -10.26 13.11 -8.41
CA SER A 29 -10.12 14.57 -8.41
C SER A 29 -9.50 15.10 -7.11
N ASN A 30 -9.15 16.39 -7.09
CA ASN A 30 -8.57 17.07 -5.93
C ASN A 30 -7.29 16.38 -5.40
N GLY A 31 -6.44 15.85 -6.28
CA GLY A 31 -5.19 15.19 -5.88
C GLY A 31 -5.39 13.91 -5.07
N ALA A 32 -6.54 13.24 -5.21
CA ALA A 32 -6.84 12.03 -4.47
C ALA A 32 -6.07 10.81 -5.01
N VAL A 33 -5.29 10.16 -4.15
CA VAL A 33 -4.56 8.92 -4.44
C VAL A 33 -4.63 8.04 -3.19
N ASN A 34 -5.23 6.87 -3.32
CA ASN A 34 -5.54 5.98 -2.20
C ASN A 34 -5.21 4.53 -2.53
N ASP A 35 -4.97 3.73 -1.50
CA ASP A 35 -4.80 2.28 -1.61
C ASP A 35 -5.27 1.60 -0.33
N LEU A 36 -6.02 0.51 -0.45
CA LEU A 36 -6.24 -0.42 0.66
C LEU A 36 -5.65 -1.77 0.32
N ALA A 37 -5.07 -2.43 1.32
CA ALA A 37 -4.51 -3.76 1.19
C ALA A 37 -4.82 -4.63 2.40
N ILE A 38 -5.09 -5.92 2.14
CA ILE A 38 -4.91 -6.98 3.13
C ILE A 38 -3.57 -7.64 2.84
N ALA A 39 -2.67 -7.65 3.82
CA ALA A 39 -1.36 -8.28 3.75
C ALA A 39 -1.30 -9.50 4.68
N TRP A 40 -0.63 -10.56 4.23
CA TRP A 40 -0.44 -11.82 4.96
C TRP A 40 1.06 -12.06 5.20
N PRO A 41 1.60 -11.61 6.35
CA PRO A 41 2.93 -12.00 6.80
C PRO A 41 2.98 -13.51 7.10
N PRO A 42 4.15 -14.17 7.01
CA PRO A 42 4.26 -15.62 7.16
C PRO A 42 3.93 -16.15 8.57
N SER A 43 4.23 -15.38 9.61
CA SER A 43 4.19 -15.86 11.01
C SER A 43 3.20 -15.11 11.90
N ARG A 44 2.19 -14.46 11.32
CA ARG A 44 1.14 -13.78 12.10
C ARG A 44 -0.18 -13.62 11.33
N SER A 45 -1.21 -13.22 12.06
CA SER A 45 -2.51 -12.88 11.48
C SER A 45 -2.42 -11.76 10.43
N PRO A 46 -3.35 -11.72 9.46
CA PRO A 46 -3.36 -10.72 8.39
C PRO A 46 -3.46 -9.29 8.92
N ILE A 47 -2.97 -8.35 8.12
CA ILE A 47 -2.96 -6.92 8.42
C ILE A 47 -3.84 -6.20 7.40
N LEU A 48 -4.80 -5.40 7.87
CA LEU A 48 -5.52 -4.45 7.03
C LEU A 48 -4.78 -3.11 7.05
N ILE A 49 -4.47 -2.58 5.86
CA ILE A 49 -3.81 -1.31 5.66
C ILE A 49 -4.72 -0.43 4.81
N VAL A 50 -4.94 0.80 5.24
CA VAL A 50 -5.82 1.76 4.56
C VAL A 50 -5.11 3.10 4.52
N ALA A 51 -4.75 3.57 3.33
CA ALA A 51 -4.05 4.83 3.12
C ALA A 51 -4.82 5.70 2.12
N TYR A 52 -5.14 6.92 2.54
CA TYR A 52 -5.85 7.91 1.74
C TYR A 52 -5.08 9.22 1.74
N MET A 53 -5.02 9.87 0.58
CA MET A 53 -4.47 11.21 0.41
C MET A 53 -5.43 12.04 -0.42
N SER A 54 -5.53 13.33 -0.11
CA SER A 54 -6.32 14.30 -0.86
C SER A 54 -5.68 15.68 -0.74
N GLY A 55 -5.92 16.54 -1.73
CA GLY A 55 -5.50 17.94 -1.75
C GLY A 55 -4.04 18.16 -2.16
N SER A 56 -3.31 17.11 -2.53
CA SER A 56 -1.92 17.26 -2.97
C SER A 56 -1.83 17.75 -4.41
N LEU A 57 -0.90 18.67 -4.67
CA LEU A 57 -0.53 19.13 -6.02
C LEU A 57 0.62 18.33 -6.64
N ALA A 58 1.19 17.38 -5.89
CA ALA A 58 2.23 16.50 -6.40
C ALA A 58 1.69 15.55 -7.48
N LYS A 59 2.57 15.12 -8.38
CA LYS A 59 2.23 14.10 -9.39
C LYS A 59 1.87 12.77 -8.72
N THR A 60 1.01 11.99 -9.37
CA THR A 60 0.53 10.70 -8.84
C THR A 60 1.69 9.77 -8.48
N GLU A 61 2.76 9.71 -9.28
CA GLU A 61 3.90 8.82 -9.05
C GLU A 61 4.62 9.13 -7.72
N VAL A 62 4.68 10.41 -7.34
CA VAL A 62 5.22 10.82 -6.04
C VAL A 62 4.33 10.30 -4.91
N LEU A 63 3.02 10.41 -5.06
CA LEU A 63 2.06 9.94 -4.06
C LEU A 63 2.02 8.41 -3.99
N GLU A 64 2.24 7.70 -5.10
CA GLU A 64 2.42 6.24 -5.12
C GLU A 64 3.65 5.82 -4.32
N ALA A 65 4.79 6.51 -4.51
CA ALA A 65 5.99 6.28 -3.71
C ALA A 65 5.77 6.54 -2.20
N VAL A 66 4.93 7.52 -1.84
CA VAL A 66 4.54 7.71 -0.43
C VAL A 66 3.73 6.52 0.09
N HIS A 67 2.80 5.95 -0.71
CA HIS A 67 2.09 4.72 -0.32
C HIS A 67 3.06 3.54 -0.16
N ALA A 68 4.05 3.39 -1.05
CA ALA A 68 5.11 2.40 -0.89
C ALA A 68 5.86 2.61 0.43
N LYS A 69 6.19 3.86 0.78
CA LYS A 69 6.84 4.14 2.06
C LYS A 69 5.97 3.77 3.26
N ILE A 70 4.66 4.00 3.19
CA ILE A 70 3.70 3.54 4.22
C ILE A 70 3.73 2.01 4.33
N GLY A 71 3.69 1.28 3.21
CA GLY A 71 3.80 -0.19 3.20
C GLY A 71 5.06 -0.68 3.91
N ASN A 72 6.21 -0.03 3.65
CA ASN A 72 7.48 -0.35 4.32
C ASN A 72 7.44 -0.08 5.84
N ILE A 73 6.83 1.03 6.27
CA ILE A 73 6.67 1.35 7.70
C ILE A 73 5.80 0.30 8.40
N VAL A 74 4.68 -0.08 7.78
CA VAL A 74 3.82 -1.14 8.31
C VAL A 74 4.59 -2.46 8.39
N ALA A 75 5.33 -2.83 7.34
CA ALA A 75 6.13 -4.04 7.36
C ALA A 75 7.15 -4.06 8.50
N ALA A 76 7.87 -2.94 8.72
CA ALA A 76 8.81 -2.82 9.82
C ALA A 76 8.15 -2.92 11.20
N ALA A 77 6.96 -2.35 11.36
CA ALA A 77 6.20 -2.40 12.62
C ALA A 77 5.64 -3.79 12.97
N PHE A 78 5.56 -4.69 11.98
CA PHE A 78 4.81 -5.93 12.09
C PHE A 78 5.55 -7.18 11.57
N ALA A 79 6.79 -7.02 11.13
CA ALA A 79 7.71 -8.12 10.91
C ALA A 79 7.91 -8.86 12.23
N SER A 80 8.01 -10.18 12.16
CA SER A 80 8.36 -11.00 13.31
C SER A 80 9.76 -10.61 13.80
N ASN A 81 9.88 -10.28 15.08
CA ASN A 81 11.18 -10.34 15.77
C ASN A 81 11.65 -11.78 15.86
#